data_AF-A0A920DD79-F1
#
_entry.id   AF-A0A920DD79-F1
#
_cell.length_a   1.000
_cell.length_b   1.000
_cell.length_c   1.000
_cell.angle_alpha   90.00
_cell.angle_beta   90.00
_cell.angle_gamma   90.00
#
_symmetry.space_group_name_H-M   'P 1'
#
loop_
_entity.id
_entity.type
_entity.pdbx_description
1 polymer ?
#
loop_
_entity_poly.entity_id
_entity_poly.type
_entity_poly.pdbx_seq_one_letter_code
_entity_poly.pdbx_strand_id
1 'polypeptide(L)'
;MKKIIITLTLSLVCTLIIGSPAKSFANSFTNMVDNGKIENGRMLIPLRSVSERFYSEVVWNQEKKSITITRGKRELLLHINSRDALLNNAAFSLDVPAKIYSGTTYIPARAFAEAFGGTALWSQQERKATITIGQEQVYIYTEPLKSWRMSQERINVLNEKINEATDLSSYSQIRTHFRPYFTDSFINKIIHSNGIKNNAILTKMADITYSSTTLARMHQSAYFESGPINLELVDRYVFYKFVDNQWKVDDVNVGRQIIVP
;
A
#
# COMPACT_ATOMS: atom_id res chain seq x y z
N MET A 1 74.45 -21.56 -8.56
CA MET A 1 74.23 -20.14 -8.19
C MET A 1 74.20 -19.34 -9.49
N LYS A 2 73.10 -18.76 -9.98
CA LYS A 2 72.27 -17.68 -9.43
C LYS A 2 70.78 -17.91 -9.75
N LYS A 3 69.91 -17.59 -8.79
CA LYS A 3 68.44 -17.56 -8.88
C LYS A 3 67.99 -16.10 -9.07
N ILE A 4 67.03 -15.81 -9.96
CA ILE A 4 66.18 -14.59 -9.94
C ILE A 4 64.84 -14.98 -10.61
N ILE A 5 63.84 -15.47 -9.86
CA ILE A 5 62.69 -14.76 -9.24
C ILE A 5 61.77 -14.09 -10.29
N ILE A 6 60.66 -14.79 -10.59
CA ILE A 6 59.50 -14.32 -11.35
C ILE A 6 58.44 -13.92 -10.32
N THR A 7 58.10 -12.64 -10.24
CA THR A 7 56.99 -12.13 -9.41
C THR A 7 55.68 -12.20 -10.18
N LEU A 8 54.76 -13.05 -9.71
CA LEU A 8 53.40 -13.19 -10.17
C LEU A 8 52.50 -12.27 -9.30
N THR A 9 52.03 -11.14 -9.84
CA THR A 9 51.10 -10.26 -9.12
C THR A 9 49.67 -10.73 -9.33
N LEU A 10 49.09 -11.35 -8.30
CA LEU A 10 47.69 -11.72 -8.23
C LEU A 10 46.86 -10.48 -7.89
N SER A 11 46.29 -9.82 -8.89
CA SER A 11 45.32 -8.74 -8.68
C SER A 11 43.95 -9.34 -8.37
N LEU A 12 43.56 -9.30 -7.08
CA LEU A 12 42.23 -9.65 -6.61
C LEU A 12 41.26 -8.49 -6.95
N VAL A 13 40.57 -8.59 -8.09
CA VAL A 13 39.48 -7.67 -8.41
C VAL A 13 38.25 -8.08 -7.61
N CYS A 14 38.06 -7.45 -6.45
CA CYS A 14 36.85 -7.59 -5.66
C CYS A 14 35.77 -6.67 -6.25
N THR A 15 35.02 -7.16 -7.23
CA THR A 15 33.80 -6.50 -7.69
C THR A 15 32.72 -6.67 -6.62
N LEU A 16 32.54 -5.64 -5.79
CA LEU A 16 31.37 -5.49 -4.95
C LEU A 16 30.15 -5.31 -5.87
N ILE A 17 29.41 -6.40 -6.10
CA ILE A 17 28.05 -6.34 -6.61
C ILE A 17 27.21 -5.73 -5.49
N ILE A 18 27.11 -4.40 -5.46
CA ILE A 18 26.08 -3.71 -4.66
C ILE A 18 24.75 -4.07 -5.33
N GLY A 19 24.11 -5.13 -4.85
CA GLY A 19 22.77 -5.52 -5.28
C GLY A 19 21.86 -4.30 -5.18
N SER A 20 21.30 -3.86 -6.31
CA SER A 20 20.47 -2.66 -6.36
C SER A 20 19.20 -2.90 -5.53
N PRO A 21 18.97 -2.19 -4.39
CA PRO A 21 17.74 -2.37 -3.61
C PRO A 21 16.49 -1.82 -4.32
N ALA A 22 16.66 -1.10 -5.43
CA ALA A 22 15.59 -0.38 -6.13
C ALA A 22 14.51 -1.28 -6.76
N LYS A 23 14.81 -2.54 -7.10
CA LYS A 23 13.81 -3.43 -7.72
C LYS A 23 12.80 -4.05 -6.75
N SER A 24 13.05 -4.00 -5.43
CA SER A 24 12.09 -4.54 -4.44
C SER A 24 11.01 -3.54 -4.02
N PHE A 25 11.28 -2.23 -4.12
CA PHE A 25 10.41 -1.18 -3.56
C PHE A 25 9.33 -0.67 -4.53
N ALA A 26 9.52 -0.81 -5.85
CA ALA A 26 8.51 -0.43 -6.84
C ALA A 26 7.42 -1.51 -7.03
N ASN A 27 7.76 -2.80 -6.83
CA ASN A 27 6.82 -3.91 -6.97
C ASN A 27 5.82 -4.04 -5.80
N SER A 28 6.04 -3.35 -4.68
CA SER A 28 5.14 -3.47 -3.52
C SER A 28 3.76 -2.85 -3.73
N PHE A 29 3.57 -1.98 -4.74
CA PHE A 29 2.28 -1.35 -5.05
C PHE A 29 1.51 -2.02 -6.19
N THR A 30 2.18 -2.81 -7.05
CA THR A 30 1.54 -3.50 -8.19
C THR A 30 0.84 -4.79 -7.79
N ASN A 31 1.09 -5.33 -6.60
CA ASN A 31 0.61 -6.64 -6.18
C ASN A 31 -0.49 -6.61 -5.10
N MET A 32 -1.18 -5.47 -4.95
CA MET A 32 -2.33 -5.36 -4.04
C MET A 32 -3.65 -5.54 -4.79
N VAL A 33 -4.58 -6.25 -4.15
CA VAL A 33 -5.95 -6.46 -4.63
C VAL A 33 -6.93 -6.20 -3.48
N ASP A 34 -7.92 -5.37 -3.76
CA ASP A 34 -8.96 -5.02 -2.81
C ASP A 34 -10.18 -5.98 -2.95
N ASN A 35 -11.25 -5.75 -2.18
CA ASN A 35 -12.54 -6.45 -2.34
C ASN A 35 -12.60 -7.93 -1.98
N GLY A 36 -11.61 -8.50 -1.29
CA GLY A 36 -11.75 -9.82 -0.68
C GLY A 36 -12.96 -9.90 0.28
N LYS A 37 -13.49 -11.10 0.49
CA LYS A 37 -14.67 -11.33 1.36
C LYS A 37 -14.40 -12.51 2.28
N ILE A 38 -14.79 -12.41 3.54
CA ILE A 38 -14.80 -13.58 4.42
C ILE A 38 -16.19 -14.19 4.38
N GLU A 39 -16.27 -15.46 4.00
CA GLU A 39 -17.50 -16.23 4.04
C GLU A 39 -17.20 -17.61 4.63
N ASN A 40 -17.99 -18.04 5.62
CA ASN A 40 -17.83 -19.34 6.30
C ASN A 40 -16.38 -19.61 6.77
N GLY A 41 -15.70 -18.57 7.28
CA GLY A 41 -14.31 -18.67 7.73
C GLY A 41 -13.29 -18.87 6.61
N ARG A 42 -13.66 -18.60 5.36
CA ARG A 42 -12.78 -18.65 4.19
C ARG A 42 -12.66 -17.28 3.54
N MET A 43 -11.44 -16.93 3.16
CA MET A 43 -11.17 -15.77 2.32
C MET A 43 -11.55 -16.09 0.88
N LEU A 44 -12.53 -15.37 0.36
CA LEU A 44 -12.87 -15.30 -1.05
C LEU A 44 -12.16 -14.11 -1.70
N ILE A 45 -11.68 -14.32 -2.92
CA ILE A 45 -10.92 -13.32 -3.68
C ILE A 45 -11.65 -12.95 -4.97
N PRO A 46 -11.58 -11.68 -5.43
CA PRO A 46 -12.09 -11.32 -6.75
C PRO A 46 -11.22 -11.98 -7.82
N LEU A 47 -11.81 -12.97 -8.50
CA LEU A 47 -11.06 -13.92 -9.32
C LEU A 47 -10.21 -13.24 -10.38
N ARG A 48 -10.82 -12.39 -11.21
CA ARG A 48 -10.11 -11.75 -12.33
C ARG A 48 -8.95 -10.86 -11.86
N SER A 49 -9.21 -10.02 -10.86
CA SER A 49 -8.19 -9.10 -10.32
C SER A 49 -6.99 -9.82 -9.73
N VAL A 50 -7.19 -10.97 -9.07
CA VAL A 50 -6.06 -11.78 -8.58
C VAL A 50 -5.38 -12.54 -9.72
N SER A 51 -6.14 -13.14 -10.63
CA SER A 51 -5.60 -13.88 -11.79
C SER A 51 -4.65 -13.04 -12.62
N GLU A 52 -5.01 -11.78 -12.91
CA GLU A 52 -4.18 -10.85 -13.69
C GLU A 52 -2.82 -10.59 -13.04
N ARG A 53 -2.76 -10.47 -11.70
CA ARG A 53 -1.49 -10.31 -10.96
C ARG A 53 -0.57 -11.52 -11.03
N PHE A 54 -1.14 -12.70 -11.29
CA PHE A 54 -0.39 -13.93 -11.50
C PHE A 54 -0.22 -14.29 -12.98
N TYR A 55 -0.49 -13.34 -13.89
CA TYR A 55 -0.40 -13.53 -15.35
C TYR A 55 -1.25 -14.70 -15.84
N SER A 56 -2.41 -14.90 -15.23
CA SER A 56 -3.36 -15.97 -15.58
C SER A 56 -4.47 -15.43 -16.46
N GLU A 57 -4.82 -16.18 -17.49
CA GLU A 57 -5.97 -15.87 -18.35
C GLU A 57 -7.28 -16.34 -17.71
N VAL A 58 -8.36 -15.57 -17.86
CA VAL A 58 -9.68 -15.91 -17.31
C VAL A 58 -10.74 -15.81 -18.41
N VAL A 59 -11.30 -16.95 -18.79
CA VAL A 59 -12.37 -17.05 -19.79
C VAL A 59 -13.69 -17.36 -19.11
N TRP A 60 -14.71 -16.56 -19.39
CA TRP A 60 -16.07 -16.78 -18.90
C TRP A 60 -16.94 -17.37 -20.00
N ASN A 61 -17.64 -18.47 -19.70
CA ASN A 61 -18.67 -19.03 -20.56
C ASN A 61 -20.04 -18.76 -19.94
N GLN A 62 -20.80 -17.87 -20.58
CA GLN A 62 -22.12 -17.42 -20.12
C GLN A 62 -23.16 -18.55 -20.11
N GLU A 63 -23.22 -19.37 -21.16
CA GLU A 63 -24.21 -20.45 -21.32
C GLU A 63 -24.06 -21.51 -20.23
N LYS A 64 -22.81 -21.92 -19.97
CA LYS A 64 -22.48 -22.96 -18.99
C LYS A 64 -22.27 -22.42 -17.57
N LYS A 65 -22.35 -21.09 -17.40
CA LYS A 65 -22.00 -20.37 -16.17
C LYS A 65 -20.69 -20.88 -15.56
N SER A 66 -19.68 -21.01 -16.42
CA SER A 66 -18.40 -21.63 -16.07
C SER A 66 -17.24 -20.70 -16.35
N ILE A 67 -16.15 -20.88 -15.59
CA ILE A 67 -14.94 -20.07 -15.71
C ILE A 67 -13.77 -21.01 -15.93
N THR A 68 -12.97 -20.74 -16.96
CA THR A 68 -11.67 -21.38 -17.17
C THR A 68 -10.58 -20.40 -16.82
N ILE A 69 -9.64 -20.82 -15.97
CA ILE A 69 -8.48 -20.03 -15.58
C ILE A 69 -7.24 -20.78 -16.02
N THR A 70 -6.38 -20.14 -16.82
CA THR A 70 -5.20 -20.79 -17.40
C THR A 70 -3.94 -20.06 -16.99
N ARG A 71 -2.95 -20.81 -16.48
CA ARG A 71 -1.61 -20.31 -16.14
C ARG A 71 -0.56 -21.35 -16.50
N GLY A 72 0.22 -21.06 -17.54
CA GLY A 72 1.20 -22.00 -18.07
C GLY A 72 0.51 -23.30 -18.52
N LYS A 73 0.88 -24.44 -17.92
CA LYS A 73 0.30 -25.77 -18.21
C LYS A 73 -0.85 -26.17 -17.28
N ARG A 74 -1.32 -25.26 -16.43
CA ARG A 74 -2.38 -25.51 -15.47
C ARG A 74 -3.65 -24.80 -15.90
N GLU A 75 -4.75 -25.54 -15.92
CA GLU A 75 -6.08 -25.08 -16.26
C GLU A 75 -7.05 -25.48 -15.13
N LEU A 76 -7.76 -24.49 -14.58
CA LEU A 76 -8.79 -24.67 -13.57
C LEU A 76 -10.15 -24.30 -14.17
N LEU A 77 -11.04 -25.29 -14.29
CA LEU A 77 -12.43 -25.11 -14.70
C LEU A 77 -13.35 -25.12 -13.47
N LEU A 78 -14.19 -24.10 -13.37
CA LEU A 78 -15.10 -23.85 -12.26
C LEU A 78 -16.52 -23.61 -12.75
N HIS A 79 -17.51 -23.93 -11.93
CA HIS A 79 -18.90 -23.55 -12.15
C HIS A 79 -19.43 -22.66 -11.02
N ILE A 80 -20.20 -21.62 -11.37
CA ILE A 80 -20.84 -20.76 -10.36
C ILE A 80 -21.80 -21.58 -9.50
N ASN A 81 -21.75 -21.33 -8.19
CA ASN A 81 -22.49 -22.00 -7.13
C ASN A 81 -22.22 -23.51 -7.00
N SER A 82 -21.14 -24.02 -7.61
CA SER A 82 -20.65 -25.38 -7.40
C SER A 82 -19.36 -25.40 -6.58
N ARG A 83 -19.18 -26.45 -5.77
CA ARG A 83 -17.88 -26.79 -5.17
C ARG A 83 -17.02 -27.64 -6.09
N ASP A 84 -17.63 -28.27 -7.08
CA ASP A 84 -16.91 -29.14 -8.01
C ASP A 84 -16.19 -28.31 -9.05
N ALA A 85 -14.94 -28.67 -9.28
CA ALA A 85 -14.04 -28.05 -10.22
C ALA A 85 -13.19 -29.13 -10.90
N LEU A 86 -12.52 -28.76 -11.98
CA LEU A 86 -11.54 -29.62 -12.62
C LEU A 86 -10.21 -28.89 -12.71
N LEU A 87 -9.15 -29.51 -12.23
CA LEU A 87 -7.77 -29.06 -12.42
C LEU A 87 -7.11 -29.99 -13.44
N ASN A 88 -6.77 -29.48 -14.62
CA ASN A 88 -6.26 -30.28 -15.74
C ASN A 88 -7.12 -31.53 -16.01
N ASN A 89 -8.45 -31.36 -16.08
CA ASN A 89 -9.45 -32.42 -16.23
C ASN A 89 -9.54 -33.46 -15.09
N ALA A 90 -8.75 -33.33 -14.02
CA ALA A 90 -8.89 -34.16 -12.83
C ALA A 90 -9.81 -33.49 -11.80
N ALA A 91 -10.53 -34.29 -11.00
CA ALA A 91 -11.42 -33.78 -9.97
C ALA A 91 -10.69 -32.87 -8.97
N PHE A 92 -11.25 -31.69 -8.74
CA PHE A 92 -10.79 -30.70 -7.76
C PHE A 92 -12.01 -30.15 -7.01
N SER A 93 -11.86 -29.75 -5.75
CA SER A 93 -12.99 -29.29 -4.95
C SER A 93 -12.68 -27.99 -4.22
N LEU A 94 -13.69 -27.14 -4.08
CA LEU A 94 -13.63 -25.88 -3.36
C LEU A 94 -14.26 -26.02 -1.98
N ASP A 95 -13.59 -25.49 -0.95
CA ASP A 95 -14.17 -25.39 0.41
C ASP A 95 -15.49 -24.59 0.43
N VAL A 96 -15.55 -23.53 -0.38
CA VAL A 96 -16.74 -22.67 -0.58
C VAL A 96 -16.96 -22.52 -2.08
N PRO A 97 -18.22 -22.64 -2.58
CA PRO A 97 -18.50 -22.51 -4.00
C PRO A 97 -18.01 -21.19 -4.60
N ALA A 98 -17.69 -21.19 -5.90
CA ALA A 98 -17.49 -19.96 -6.64
C ALA A 98 -18.81 -19.16 -6.68
N LYS A 99 -18.78 -17.84 -6.43
CA LYS A 99 -19.99 -17.00 -6.36
C LYS A 99 -19.84 -15.70 -7.12
N ILE A 100 -20.96 -15.12 -7.54
CA ILE A 100 -20.98 -13.78 -8.11
C ILE A 100 -21.55 -12.81 -7.07
N TYR A 101 -20.79 -11.79 -6.73
CA TYR A 101 -21.27 -10.63 -5.96
C TYR A 101 -21.14 -9.38 -6.82
N SER A 102 -22.27 -8.71 -7.08
CA SER A 102 -22.34 -7.47 -7.86
C SER A 102 -21.56 -7.54 -9.19
N GLY A 103 -21.77 -8.62 -9.95
CA GLY A 103 -21.11 -8.83 -11.25
C GLY A 103 -19.65 -9.29 -11.19
N THR A 104 -19.05 -9.45 -10.00
CA THR A 104 -17.69 -9.98 -9.83
C THR A 104 -17.72 -11.41 -9.32
N THR A 105 -16.94 -12.30 -9.96
CA THR A 105 -16.76 -13.68 -9.50
C THR A 105 -15.75 -13.76 -8.36
N TYR A 106 -16.10 -14.52 -7.34
CA TYR A 106 -15.31 -14.77 -6.15
C TYR A 106 -15.07 -16.26 -5.95
N ILE A 107 -13.84 -16.61 -5.59
CA ILE A 107 -13.45 -18.00 -5.28
C ILE A 107 -12.59 -18.06 -4.02
N PRO A 108 -12.46 -19.20 -3.34
CA PRO A 108 -11.56 -19.32 -2.19
C PRO A 108 -10.10 -19.04 -2.58
N ALA A 109 -9.42 -18.18 -1.81
CA ALA A 109 -8.01 -17.85 -1.97
C ALA A 109 -7.12 -19.11 -2.02
N ARG A 110 -7.41 -20.06 -1.13
CA ARG A 110 -6.70 -21.34 -1.03
C ARG A 110 -6.84 -22.16 -2.31
N ALA A 111 -8.07 -22.33 -2.79
CA ALA A 111 -8.34 -23.12 -3.99
C ALA A 111 -7.61 -22.54 -5.23
N PHE A 112 -7.62 -21.21 -5.38
CA PHE A 112 -6.84 -20.54 -6.42
C PHE A 112 -5.33 -20.83 -6.28
N ALA A 113 -4.78 -20.64 -5.08
CA ALA A 113 -3.37 -20.86 -4.83
C ALA A 113 -2.95 -22.31 -5.10
N GLU A 114 -3.68 -23.28 -4.55
CA GLU A 114 -3.41 -24.72 -4.72
C GLU A 114 -3.48 -25.14 -6.19
N ALA A 115 -4.52 -24.71 -6.91
CA ALA A 115 -4.69 -25.02 -8.33
C ALA A 115 -3.46 -24.61 -9.16
N PHE A 116 -2.78 -23.52 -8.78
CA PHE A 116 -1.62 -23.01 -9.49
C PHE A 116 -0.27 -23.34 -8.81
N GLY A 117 -0.27 -24.20 -7.79
CA GLY A 117 0.93 -24.69 -7.12
C GLY A 117 1.54 -23.69 -6.13
N GLY A 118 0.71 -22.88 -5.49
CA GLY A 118 1.10 -21.90 -4.48
C GLY A 118 0.39 -22.10 -3.14
N THR A 119 0.49 -21.09 -2.28
CA THR A 119 -0.11 -21.08 -0.94
C THR A 119 -0.90 -19.81 -0.70
N ALA A 120 -1.89 -19.89 0.21
CA ALA A 120 -2.66 -18.74 0.67
C ALA A 120 -2.63 -18.68 2.20
N LEU A 121 -2.13 -17.58 2.76
CA LEU A 121 -2.04 -17.35 4.20
C LEU A 121 -2.92 -16.18 4.61
N TRP A 122 -3.64 -16.31 5.73
CA TRP A 122 -4.45 -15.24 6.30
C TRP A 122 -3.76 -14.66 7.54
N SER A 123 -3.57 -13.34 7.56
CA SER A 123 -3.18 -12.59 8.75
C SER A 123 -4.43 -11.94 9.35
N GLN A 124 -4.82 -12.40 10.54
CA GLN A 124 -5.93 -11.81 11.29
C GLN A 124 -5.60 -10.37 11.73
N GLN A 125 -4.36 -10.13 12.15
CA GLN A 125 -3.89 -8.83 12.63
C GLN A 125 -3.95 -7.77 11.52
N GLU A 126 -3.54 -8.14 10.30
CA GLU A 126 -3.55 -7.24 9.15
C GLU A 126 -4.85 -7.30 8.33
N ARG A 127 -5.75 -8.23 8.67
CA ARG A 127 -6.97 -8.57 7.90
C ARG A 127 -6.68 -8.72 6.41
N LYS A 128 -5.60 -9.46 6.12
CA LYS A 128 -5.01 -9.58 4.78
C LYS A 128 -4.75 -11.04 4.48
N ALA A 129 -5.18 -11.48 3.31
CA ALA A 129 -4.70 -12.72 2.71
C ALA A 129 -3.47 -12.45 1.84
N THR A 130 -2.55 -13.39 1.83
CA THR A 130 -1.33 -13.34 1.03
C THR A 130 -1.28 -14.61 0.21
N ILE A 131 -1.36 -14.47 -1.11
CA ILE A 131 -1.20 -15.60 -2.04
C ILE A 131 0.21 -15.54 -2.60
N THR A 132 0.92 -16.67 -2.55
CA THR A 132 2.27 -16.81 -3.08
C THR A 132 2.30 -17.95 -4.09
N ILE A 133 2.70 -17.67 -5.33
CA ILE A 133 2.86 -18.67 -6.39
C ILE A 133 4.22 -18.45 -7.07
N GLY A 134 5.16 -19.37 -6.86
CA GLY A 134 6.53 -19.17 -7.33
C GLY A 134 7.22 -18.00 -6.60
N GLN A 135 7.71 -17.02 -7.36
CA GLN A 135 8.31 -15.78 -6.82
C GLN A 135 7.29 -14.63 -6.69
N GLU A 136 6.07 -14.81 -7.20
CA GLU A 136 5.03 -13.78 -7.17
C GLU A 136 4.24 -13.87 -5.87
N GLN A 137 3.94 -12.71 -5.29
CA GLN A 137 3.18 -12.57 -4.06
C GLN A 137 2.14 -11.47 -4.23
N VAL A 138 0.87 -11.80 -3.97
CA VAL A 138 -0.28 -10.88 -4.07
C VAL A 138 -0.92 -10.73 -2.70
N TYR A 139 -1.18 -9.49 -2.32
CA TYR A 139 -1.79 -9.09 -1.07
C TYR A 139 -3.26 -8.76 -1.31
N ILE A 140 -4.15 -9.55 -0.71
CA ILE A 140 -5.59 -9.39 -0.83
C ILE A 140 -6.18 -8.93 0.48
N TYR A 141 -6.94 -7.87 0.39
CA TYR A 141 -7.50 -7.15 1.51
C TYR A 141 -9.04 -7.40 1.51
N THR A 142 -9.73 -7.48 2.67
CA THR A 142 -11.20 -7.67 2.76
C THR A 142 -12.03 -6.38 2.80
N GLU A 143 -13.09 -6.25 2.00
CA GLU A 143 -13.96 -5.06 2.08
C GLU A 143 -14.86 -5.00 3.34
N PRO A 144 -15.11 -3.79 3.89
CA PRO A 144 -14.51 -2.55 3.40
C PRO A 144 -13.04 -2.43 3.80
N LEU A 145 -12.17 -2.18 2.82
CA LEU A 145 -10.75 -1.89 3.03
C LEU A 145 -10.47 -0.42 3.27
N LYS A 146 -11.53 0.35 3.43
CA LYS A 146 -11.49 1.78 3.61
C LYS A 146 -12.20 2.25 4.88
N SER A 147 -12.45 1.40 5.88
CA SER A 147 -12.85 1.92 7.21
C SER A 147 -11.65 2.47 7.99
N TRP A 148 -10.46 1.90 7.78
CA TRP A 148 -9.23 2.33 8.43
C TRP A 148 -8.39 3.27 7.56
N ARG A 149 -8.68 3.51 6.27
CA ARG A 149 -8.02 4.58 5.51
C ARG A 149 -8.76 5.89 5.75
N MET A 150 -8.04 7.01 5.75
CA MET A 150 -8.68 8.32 5.86
C MET A 150 -9.61 8.55 4.67
N SER A 151 -10.83 8.99 4.94
CA SER A 151 -11.72 9.50 3.90
C SER A 151 -11.16 10.81 3.34
N GLN A 152 -11.57 11.21 2.13
CA GLN A 152 -11.11 12.47 1.55
C GLN A 152 -11.51 13.68 2.40
N GLU A 153 -12.69 13.63 3.01
CA GLU A 153 -13.17 14.66 3.95
C GLU A 153 -12.25 14.76 5.15
N ARG A 154 -11.83 13.62 5.72
CA ARG A 154 -10.88 13.62 6.85
C ARG A 154 -9.54 14.21 6.43
N ILE A 155 -9.03 13.87 5.25
CA ILE A 155 -7.77 14.42 4.72
C ILE A 155 -7.87 15.94 4.59
N ASN A 156 -8.94 16.44 4.00
CA ASN A 156 -9.17 17.87 3.80
C ASN A 156 -9.19 18.61 5.14
N VAL A 157 -9.94 18.10 6.11
CA VAL A 157 -10.02 18.68 7.47
C VAL A 157 -8.67 18.68 8.17
N LEU A 158 -7.90 17.59 8.08
CA LEU A 158 -6.57 17.56 8.70
C LEU A 158 -5.60 18.55 8.03
N ASN A 159 -5.66 18.70 6.70
CA ASN A 159 -4.83 19.66 5.99
C ASN A 159 -5.17 21.11 6.34
N GLU A 160 -6.46 21.44 6.46
CA GLU A 160 -6.93 22.74 6.93
C GLU A 160 -6.40 23.04 8.34
N LYS A 161 -6.51 22.08 9.27
CA LYS A 161 -6.03 22.24 10.64
C LYS A 161 -4.51 22.38 10.73
N ILE A 162 -3.75 21.73 9.85
CA ILE A 162 -2.29 21.96 9.74
C ILE A 162 -2.00 23.41 9.32
N ASN A 163 -2.75 23.95 8.36
CA ASN A 163 -2.58 25.34 7.93
C ASN A 163 -2.94 26.32 9.08
N GLU A 164 -4.03 26.08 9.82
CA GLU A 164 -4.39 26.86 11.01
C GLU A 164 -3.31 26.82 12.11
N ALA A 165 -2.68 25.66 12.32
CA ALA A 165 -1.65 25.48 13.33
C ALA A 165 -0.30 26.17 12.99
N THR A 166 -0.22 26.89 11.87
CA THR A 166 0.95 27.73 11.52
C THR A 166 1.14 28.86 12.52
N ASP A 167 0.04 29.51 12.92
CA ASP A 167 0.03 30.59 13.90
C ASP A 167 -1.03 30.30 14.97
N LEU A 168 -0.59 30.25 16.22
CA LEU A 168 -1.45 29.92 17.37
C LEU A 168 -1.92 31.17 18.13
N SER A 169 -1.53 32.36 17.71
CA SER A 169 -1.77 33.63 18.42
C SER A 169 -3.25 33.92 18.72
N SER A 170 -4.16 33.43 17.87
CA SER A 170 -5.60 33.63 17.98
C SER A 170 -6.34 32.61 18.87
N TYR A 171 -5.65 31.58 19.38
CA TYR A 171 -6.29 30.48 20.11
C TYR A 171 -6.02 30.53 21.62
N SER A 172 -7.05 30.78 22.42
CA SER A 172 -6.97 30.74 23.89
C SER A 172 -6.99 29.33 24.47
N GLN A 173 -7.58 28.36 23.76
CA GLN A 173 -7.72 26.96 24.19
C GLN A 173 -7.14 25.98 23.16
N ILE A 174 -5.86 26.16 22.82
CA ILE A 174 -5.14 25.40 21.78
C ILE A 174 -5.36 23.88 21.91
N ARG A 175 -5.13 23.30 23.10
CA ARG A 175 -5.26 21.85 23.30
C ARG A 175 -6.68 21.36 22.99
N THR A 176 -7.71 22.03 23.52
CA THR A 176 -9.11 21.64 23.32
C THR A 176 -9.49 21.71 21.85
N HIS A 177 -9.05 22.77 21.15
CA HIS A 177 -9.34 22.96 19.73
C HIS A 177 -8.73 21.87 18.84
N PHE A 178 -7.46 21.52 19.07
CA PHE A 178 -6.72 20.62 18.17
C PHE A 178 -6.81 19.13 18.52
N ARG A 179 -7.26 18.76 19.73
CA ARG A 179 -7.36 17.35 20.19
C ARG A 179 -8.12 16.40 19.25
N PRO A 180 -9.19 16.80 18.53
CA PRO A 180 -9.84 15.92 17.56
C PRO A 180 -8.99 15.60 16.34
N TYR A 181 -7.98 16.42 16.03
CA TYR A 181 -7.23 16.39 14.79
C TYR A 181 -5.77 15.95 14.98
N PHE A 182 -5.17 16.28 16.11
CA PHE A 182 -3.76 16.10 16.40
C PHE A 182 -3.54 15.18 17.60
N THR A 183 -2.42 14.44 17.61
CA THR A 183 -2.02 13.67 18.80
C THR A 183 -1.56 14.61 19.91
N ASP A 184 -1.68 14.19 21.17
CA ASP A 184 -1.22 15.01 22.31
C ASP A 184 0.27 15.35 22.21
N SER A 185 1.08 14.44 21.67
CA SER A 185 2.50 14.66 21.38
C SER A 185 2.69 15.83 20.40
N PHE A 186 1.96 15.83 19.29
CA PHE A 186 2.05 16.90 18.30
C PHE A 186 1.53 18.24 18.85
N ILE A 187 0.43 18.22 19.61
CA ILE A 187 -0.09 19.43 20.28
C ILE A 187 0.97 20.04 21.21
N ASN A 188 1.66 19.22 22.00
CA ASN A 188 2.73 19.70 22.88
C ASN A 188 3.88 20.33 22.07
N LYS A 189 4.25 19.71 20.94
CA LYS A 189 5.28 20.23 20.03
C LYS A 189 4.92 21.62 19.51
N ILE A 190 3.71 21.79 18.95
CA ILE A 190 3.29 23.08 18.36
C ILE A 190 3.06 24.18 19.41
N ILE A 191 2.65 23.83 20.63
CA ILE A 191 2.56 24.81 21.73
C ILE A 191 3.96 25.30 22.09
N HIS A 192 4.92 24.38 22.25
CA HIS A 192 6.28 24.73 22.61
C HIS A 192 6.98 25.57 21.53
N SER A 193 6.72 25.28 20.25
CA SER A 193 7.26 26.04 19.14
C SER A 193 6.45 27.29 18.78
N ASN A 194 5.31 27.58 19.44
CA ASN A 194 4.37 28.62 19.01
C ASN A 194 4.00 28.50 17.52
N GLY A 195 3.39 27.37 17.16
CA GLY A 195 2.96 27.02 15.80
C GLY A 195 3.93 26.14 15.03
N ILE A 196 3.50 25.68 13.85
CA ILE A 196 4.33 24.90 12.92
C ILE A 196 5.31 25.83 12.21
N LYS A 197 6.60 25.69 12.52
CA LYS A 197 7.64 26.52 11.92
C LYS A 197 7.78 26.28 10.43
N ASN A 198 8.10 27.36 9.70
CA ASN A 198 8.36 27.34 8.27
C ASN A 198 7.19 26.81 7.42
N ASN A 199 6.00 26.63 7.97
CA ASN A 199 4.87 26.16 7.17
C ASN A 199 4.46 27.18 6.11
N ALA A 200 3.93 26.69 4.99
CA ALA A 200 3.21 27.50 4.02
C ALA A 200 1.81 26.94 3.86
N ILE A 201 0.88 27.77 3.39
CA ILE A 201 -0.49 27.33 3.12
C ILE A 201 -0.45 26.49 1.83
N LEU A 202 -0.46 25.17 1.99
CA LEU A 202 -0.53 24.23 0.87
C LEU A 202 -1.96 23.70 0.72
N THR A 203 -2.55 23.96 -0.45
CA THR A 203 -3.94 23.58 -0.80
C THR A 203 -4.01 22.39 -1.75
N LYS A 204 -2.93 22.07 -2.47
CA LYS A 204 -2.86 20.91 -3.34
C LYS A 204 -2.59 19.65 -2.52
N MET A 205 -3.50 18.69 -2.57
CA MET A 205 -3.31 17.40 -1.93
C MET A 205 -2.31 16.53 -2.71
N ALA A 206 -1.59 15.70 -1.97
CA ALA A 206 -0.75 14.65 -2.53
C ALA A 206 -1.26 13.28 -2.07
N ASP A 207 -0.86 12.23 -2.77
CA ASP A 207 -1.25 10.87 -2.41
C ASP A 207 -0.77 10.50 -1.01
N ILE A 208 -1.68 9.95 -0.21
CA ILE A 208 -1.35 9.45 1.12
C ILE A 208 -0.78 8.04 1.00
N THR A 209 0.42 7.86 1.53
CA THR A 209 1.06 6.55 1.66
C THR A 209 0.75 5.97 3.04
N TYR A 210 0.13 4.79 3.09
CA TYR A 210 -0.12 4.07 4.35
C TYR A 210 0.99 3.03 4.55
N SER A 211 1.72 3.11 5.66
CA SER A 211 2.76 2.13 6.00
C SER A 211 2.22 0.98 6.87
N SER A 212 1.07 1.18 7.53
CA SER A 212 0.33 0.15 8.24
C SER A 212 -1.15 0.55 8.39
N THR A 213 -1.93 -0.25 9.13
CA THR A 213 -3.31 0.09 9.52
C THR A 213 -3.38 1.24 10.53
N THR A 214 -2.25 1.66 11.10
CA THR A 214 -2.22 2.72 12.14
C THR A 214 -1.27 3.86 11.82
N LEU A 215 -0.51 3.79 10.72
CA LEU A 215 0.47 4.80 10.32
C LEU A 215 0.33 5.16 8.84
N ALA A 216 0.37 6.45 8.56
CA ALA A 216 0.35 6.99 7.20
C ALA A 216 1.20 8.25 7.09
N ARG A 217 1.54 8.64 5.86
CA ARG A 217 2.25 9.87 5.57
C ARG A 217 1.77 10.52 4.28
N MET A 218 1.94 11.82 4.18
CA MET A 218 1.71 12.61 2.98
C MET A 218 2.93 13.52 2.75
N HIS A 219 3.31 13.72 1.50
CA HIS A 219 4.35 14.67 1.10
C HIS A 219 3.76 15.67 0.12
N GLN A 220 3.81 16.95 0.44
CA GLN A 220 3.35 18.04 -0.41
C GLN A 220 4.53 18.94 -0.75
N SER A 221 4.53 19.47 -1.97
CA SER A 221 5.48 20.49 -2.40
C SER A 221 4.76 21.62 -3.13
N ALA A 222 5.24 22.85 -2.93
CA ALA A 222 4.82 24.01 -3.71
C ALA A 222 5.96 25.00 -3.88
N TYR A 223 5.89 25.76 -4.97
CA TYR A 223 6.81 26.87 -5.26
C TYR A 223 6.10 28.19 -4.97
N PHE A 224 6.84 29.12 -4.35
CA PHE A 224 6.40 30.48 -4.07
C PHE A 224 7.39 31.46 -4.69
N GLU A 225 6.91 32.60 -5.18
CA GLU A 225 7.80 33.67 -5.62
C GLU A 225 8.52 34.26 -4.40
N SER A 226 9.85 34.36 -4.46
CA SER A 226 10.69 34.86 -3.36
C SER A 226 11.65 35.96 -3.86
N GLY A 227 11.10 36.96 -4.54
CA GLY A 227 11.83 38.05 -5.16
C GLY A 227 11.86 37.97 -6.70
N PRO A 228 12.60 38.84 -7.39
CA PRO A 228 12.47 39.04 -8.83
C PRO A 228 12.85 37.83 -9.69
N ILE A 229 13.75 36.97 -9.20
CA ILE A 229 14.30 35.83 -9.95
C ILE A 229 14.36 34.54 -9.13
N ASN A 230 13.91 34.56 -7.88
CA ASN A 230 14.06 33.43 -6.97
C ASN A 230 12.70 32.76 -6.74
N LEU A 231 12.72 31.44 -6.69
CA LEU A 231 11.60 30.64 -6.21
C LEU A 231 11.94 30.07 -4.84
N GLU A 232 10.97 30.02 -3.95
CA GLU A 232 11.07 29.25 -2.71
C GLU A 232 10.29 27.95 -2.87
N LEU A 233 10.99 26.82 -2.77
CA LEU A 233 10.37 25.51 -2.65
C LEU A 233 10.05 25.24 -1.18
N VAL A 234 8.80 24.87 -0.91
CA VAL A 234 8.35 24.42 0.40
C VAL A 234 7.96 22.95 0.31
N ASP A 235 8.68 22.10 1.02
CA ASP A 235 8.40 20.67 1.17
C ASP A 235 7.79 20.40 2.53
N ARG A 236 6.62 19.74 2.56
CA ARG A 236 5.92 19.38 3.79
C ARG A 236 5.69 17.89 3.87
N TYR A 237 6.25 17.26 4.91
CA TYR A 237 5.97 15.89 5.28
C TYR A 237 5.02 15.86 6.47
N VAL A 238 3.86 15.24 6.28
CA VAL A 238 2.85 15.04 7.32
C VAL A 238 2.81 13.58 7.70
N PHE A 239 2.90 13.29 8.99
CA PHE A 239 2.81 11.95 9.55
C PHE A 239 1.48 11.82 10.29
N TYR A 240 0.78 10.71 10.07
CA TYR A 240 -0.52 10.44 10.66
C TYR A 240 -0.48 9.15 11.49
N LYS A 241 -1.27 9.14 12.56
CA LYS A 241 -1.46 7.99 13.44
C LYS A 241 -2.93 7.74 13.71
N PHE A 242 -3.37 6.48 13.66
CA PHE A 242 -4.72 6.08 14.04
C PHE A 242 -4.79 5.88 15.56
N VAL A 243 -5.47 6.81 16.25
CA VAL A 243 -5.62 6.81 17.72
C VAL A 243 -7.03 7.29 18.08
N ASP A 244 -7.59 6.84 19.20
CA ASP A 244 -8.95 7.21 19.62
C ASP A 244 -10.01 6.94 18.53
N ASN A 245 -9.85 5.84 17.79
CA ASN A 245 -10.73 5.45 16.69
C ASN A 245 -10.80 6.48 15.53
N GLN A 246 -9.76 7.30 15.35
CA GLN A 246 -9.66 8.29 14.27
C GLN A 246 -8.22 8.55 13.85
N TRP A 247 -8.01 8.96 12.60
CA TRP A 247 -6.70 9.42 12.15
C TRP A 247 -6.39 10.81 12.64
N LYS A 248 -5.21 11.00 13.23
CA LYS A 248 -4.72 12.29 13.68
C LYS A 248 -3.35 12.59 13.10
N VAL A 249 -3.02 13.87 12.97
CA VAL A 249 -1.65 14.31 12.66
C VAL A 249 -0.79 14.04 13.88
N ASP A 250 0.29 13.29 13.66
CA ASP A 250 1.25 12.91 14.69
C ASP A 250 2.55 13.73 14.57
N ASP A 251 2.91 14.14 13.35
CA ASP A 251 3.98 15.11 13.16
C ASP A 251 3.89 15.86 11.82
N VAL A 252 4.52 17.03 11.75
CA VAL A 252 4.71 17.82 10.52
C VAL A 252 6.14 18.33 10.47
N ASN A 253 6.84 18.02 9.39
CA ASN A 253 8.18 18.52 9.09
C ASN A 253 8.13 19.37 7.83
N VAL A 254 8.63 20.60 7.90
CA VAL A 254 8.65 21.54 6.78
C VAL A 254 10.07 21.95 6.43
N GLY A 255 10.45 21.71 5.18
CA GLY A 255 11.67 22.20 4.57
C GLY A 255 11.37 23.40 3.67
N ARG A 256 12.28 24.38 3.67
CA ARG A 256 12.26 25.53 2.76
C ARG A 256 13.60 25.63 2.05
N GLN A 257 13.59 25.87 0.75
CA GLN A 257 14.79 26.03 -0.06
C GLN A 257 14.59 27.18 -1.05
N ILE A 258 15.52 28.13 -1.07
CA ILE A 258 15.57 29.14 -2.12
C ILE A 258 16.25 28.50 -3.33
N ILE A 259 15.54 28.47 -4.44
CA ILE A 259 16.02 28.04 -5.74
C ILE A 259 16.46 29.30 -6.47
N VAL A 260 17.78 29.44 -6.59
CA VAL A 260 18.43 30.40 -7.48
C VAL A 260 18.61 29.70 -8.83
N PRO A 261 18.33 30.37 -9.97
CA PRO A 261 18.52 29.81 -11.30
C PRO A 261 19.94 29.31 -11.57
#